data_AF-A0A1F3D9T8-F1
#
_entry.id   AF-A0A1F3D9T8-F1
#
_cell.length_a   1.000
_cell.length_b   1.000
_cell.length_c   1.000
_cell.angle_alpha   90.00
_cell.angle_beta   90.00
_cell.angle_gamma   90.00
#
_symmetry.space_group_name_H-M   'P 1'
#
loop_
_entity.id
_entity.type
_entity.pdbx_description
1 polymer ?
#
loop_
_entity_poly.entity_id
_entity_poly.type
_entity_poly.pdbx_seq_one_letter_code
_entity_poly.pdbx_strand_id
1 'polypeptide(L)'
;MISISYAQTKEELKLEKRINKSKPSKISILFQDSLKTNQPINFSVKIIEGKKEIVSKGTVNQLCFDIDSSVISINKNGQLVINQSSNYYDSINIPFKIFLKENRSVFCDTMLTLNYKGNLYIDYSGEKGLNGVKGENIKSECAEKGNNGSNGLNGSDGNIIEVVVKVEKNKILNEDIICIKITKKKTNQIKFFFANPTDSKIIIRSNGGDGGNGGSGSNGGKGPSSPCNYTTVDSYGNTIPIINGLVGGYGGNGGNGGNGGDCGNISIIFSKESEIFKTLFSLELLAGKGGHGGMPGERGERGDVIFNNKRYKDTRVFDRVEKVSYYENKGSNGSDGNCTNIPTIKTEEIKFDF
;
A
#
# COMPACT_ATOMS: atom_id res chain seq x y z
N MET A 1 -5.62 22.94 -3.81
CA MET A 1 -4.36 23.35 -3.16
C MET A 1 -3.91 22.26 -2.22
N ILE A 2 -2.77 21.62 -2.49
CA ILE A 2 -2.30 20.48 -1.70
C ILE A 2 -1.14 20.97 -0.82
N SER A 3 -1.36 21.05 0.50
CA SER A 3 -0.28 21.27 1.47
C SER A 3 0.15 19.90 2.00
N ILE A 4 1.23 19.34 1.46
CA ILE A 4 1.75 18.06 1.95
C ILE A 4 2.75 18.35 3.07
N SER A 5 2.53 17.74 4.24
CA SER A 5 3.42 17.80 5.40
C SER A 5 4.18 16.48 5.48
N TYR A 6 5.51 16.55 5.41
CA TYR A 6 6.39 15.37 5.55
C TYR A 6 7.20 15.46 6.84
N ALA A 7 7.60 14.29 7.38
CA ALA A 7 8.51 14.22 8.51
C ALA A 7 9.87 14.81 8.11
N GLN A 8 10.28 15.87 8.79
CA GLN A 8 11.43 16.65 8.39
C GLN A 8 12.72 16.13 9.00
N THR A 9 13.78 16.11 8.21
CA THR A 9 15.14 15.98 8.73
C THR A 9 15.53 17.24 9.52
N LYS A 10 16.52 17.11 10.41
CA LYS A 10 17.07 18.25 11.16
C LYS A 10 17.62 19.34 10.23
N GLU A 11 18.08 18.97 9.04
CA GLU A 11 18.58 19.90 8.02
C GLU A 11 17.43 20.66 7.35
N GLU A 12 16.34 19.97 7.01
CA GLU A 12 15.12 20.60 6.48
C GLU A 12 14.50 21.59 7.46
N LEU A 13 14.46 21.25 8.76
CA LEU A 13 14.00 22.18 9.81
C LEU A 13 14.89 23.43 9.94
N LYS A 14 16.22 23.28 9.79
CA LYS A 14 17.15 24.42 9.79
C LYS A 14 16.93 25.30 8.57
N LEU A 15 16.70 24.69 7.41
CA LEU A 15 16.44 25.39 6.16
C LEU A 15 15.10 26.14 6.23
N GLU A 16 14.07 25.50 6.75
CA GLU A 16 12.77 26.12 7.00
C GLU A 16 12.89 27.38 7.87
N LYS A 17 13.59 27.28 9.00
CA LYS A 17 13.86 28.42 9.88
C LYS A 17 14.65 29.54 9.19
N ARG A 18 15.52 29.22 8.22
CA ARG A 18 16.25 30.22 7.44
C ARG A 18 15.32 30.92 6.46
N ILE A 19 14.46 30.18 5.78
CA ILE A 19 13.50 30.73 4.81
C ILE A 19 12.50 31.65 5.53
N ASN A 20 11.94 31.24 6.68
CA ASN A 20 11.01 32.10 7.44
C ASN A 20 11.64 33.36 8.03
N LYS A 21 12.95 33.36 8.26
CA LYS A 21 13.65 34.58 8.69
C LYS A 21 14.04 35.48 7.51
N SER A 22 14.11 34.92 6.31
CA SER A 22 14.40 35.66 5.08
C SER A 22 13.16 36.39 4.56
N LYS A 23 13.37 37.51 3.86
CA LYS A 23 12.37 38.17 3.02
C LYS A 23 12.67 37.85 1.56
N PRO A 24 12.37 36.63 1.09
CA PRO A 24 12.71 36.20 -0.25
C PRO A 24 12.05 37.10 -1.30
N SER A 25 12.82 37.47 -2.33
CA SER A 25 12.34 38.33 -3.42
C SER A 25 12.14 37.55 -4.73
N LYS A 26 12.76 36.38 -4.87
CA LYS A 26 12.65 35.55 -6.07
C LYS A 26 12.81 34.07 -5.75
N ILE A 27 12.12 33.23 -6.51
CA ILE A 27 12.28 31.77 -6.53
C ILE A 27 12.74 31.39 -7.95
N SER A 28 13.62 30.40 -8.06
CA SER A 28 13.88 29.69 -9.30
C SER A 28 13.96 28.20 -9.06
N ILE A 29 13.65 27.43 -10.09
CA ILE A 29 13.61 25.97 -10.05
C ILE A 29 14.67 25.45 -11.01
N LEU A 30 15.42 24.46 -10.56
CA LEU A 30 16.40 23.76 -11.38
C LEU A 30 16.06 22.27 -11.36
N PHE A 31 15.74 21.74 -12.53
CA PHE A 31 15.62 20.30 -12.74
C PHE A 31 17.01 19.72 -12.98
N GLN A 32 17.39 18.67 -12.26
CA GLN A 32 18.76 18.14 -12.32
C GLN A 32 19.02 17.29 -13.56
N ASP A 33 17.97 16.79 -14.21
CA ASP A 33 18.02 15.90 -15.36
C ASP A 33 17.16 16.43 -16.52
N SER A 34 17.43 15.98 -17.75
CA SER A 34 16.43 16.08 -18.81
C SER A 34 15.18 15.32 -18.35
N LEU A 35 14.01 15.98 -18.38
CA LEU A 35 12.77 15.51 -17.77
C LEU A 35 12.30 14.17 -18.37
N LYS A 36 12.87 13.05 -17.91
CA LYS A 36 12.41 11.70 -18.25
C LYS A 36 11.06 11.52 -17.61
N THR A 37 10.00 11.62 -18.43
CA THR A 37 8.66 11.36 -17.94
C THR A 37 8.53 9.92 -17.47
N ASN A 38 7.51 9.62 -16.65
CA ASN A 38 7.29 8.30 -16.04
C ASN A 38 8.32 7.90 -14.96
N GLN A 39 9.19 8.82 -14.54
CA GLN A 39 10.09 8.63 -13.40
C GLN A 39 9.95 9.79 -12.41
N PRO A 40 10.21 9.55 -11.11
CA PRO A 40 10.32 10.63 -10.14
C PRO A 40 11.44 11.60 -10.52
N ILE A 41 11.10 12.88 -10.65
CA ILE A 41 12.00 13.93 -11.09
C ILE A 41 12.54 14.67 -9.87
N ASN A 42 13.86 14.68 -9.74
CA ASN A 42 14.54 15.50 -8.74
C ASN A 42 14.61 16.95 -9.21
N PHE A 43 14.22 17.86 -8.34
CA PHE A 43 14.36 19.30 -8.57
C PHE A 43 14.95 19.98 -7.35
N SER A 44 15.61 21.10 -7.59
CA SER A 44 16.13 21.99 -6.56
C SER A 44 15.45 23.34 -6.69
N VAL A 45 15.11 23.94 -5.55
CA VAL A 45 14.50 25.26 -5.51
C VAL A 45 15.52 26.23 -4.93
N LYS A 46 15.83 27.27 -5.70
CA LYS A 46 16.70 28.35 -5.27
C LYS A 46 15.82 29.52 -4.85
N ILE A 47 15.96 29.95 -3.60
CA ILE A 47 15.28 31.10 -3.04
C ILE A 47 16.32 32.21 -2.90
N ILE A 48 16.04 33.37 -3.48
CA ILE A 48 16.97 34.50 -3.52
C ILE A 48 16.45 35.61 -2.60
N GLU A 49 17.31 36.10 -1.72
CA GLU A 49 17.09 37.25 -0.85
C GLU A 49 18.23 38.26 -1.07
N GLY A 50 17.96 39.33 -1.83
CA GLY A 50 18.97 40.30 -2.21
C GLY A 50 20.10 39.63 -3.02
N LYS A 51 21.31 39.54 -2.44
CA LYS A 51 22.48 38.86 -3.03
C LYS A 51 22.71 37.43 -2.51
N LYS A 52 21.92 36.97 -1.52
CA LYS A 52 22.10 35.64 -0.91
C LYS A 52 21.23 34.62 -1.62
N GLU A 53 21.82 33.48 -1.97
CA GLU A 53 21.13 32.32 -2.51
C GLU A 53 20.94 31.27 -1.40
N ILE A 54 19.69 30.90 -1.17
CA ILE A 54 19.29 29.79 -0.29
C ILE A 54 18.84 28.65 -1.21
N VAL A 55 19.67 27.62 -1.33
CA VAL A 55 19.33 26.44 -2.13
C VAL A 55 18.65 25.41 -1.25
N SER A 56 17.45 24.98 -1.66
CA SER A 56 16.84 23.76 -1.17
C SER A 56 16.93 22.65 -2.20
N LYS A 57 17.27 21.44 -1.74
CA LYS A 57 17.08 20.20 -2.51
C LYS A 57 15.83 19.50 -1.98
N GLY A 58 14.89 19.15 -2.86
CA GLY A 58 13.68 18.41 -2.48
C GLY A 58 12.55 19.26 -1.88
N THR A 59 11.63 18.59 -1.18
CA THR A 59 10.44 19.21 -0.57
C THR A 59 10.80 20.16 0.55
N VAL A 60 10.43 21.43 0.39
CA VAL A 60 10.37 22.39 1.49
C VAL A 60 8.91 22.49 1.89
N ASN A 61 8.58 22.21 3.15
CA ASN A 61 7.21 22.35 3.70
C ASN A 61 6.64 23.79 3.60
N GLN A 62 7.47 24.75 3.20
CA GLN A 62 7.13 26.16 2.97
C GLN A 62 6.81 26.51 1.53
N LEU A 63 7.03 25.58 0.60
CA LEU A 63 6.63 25.76 -0.78
C LEU A 63 5.24 25.18 -0.96
N CYS A 64 4.37 25.99 -1.51
CA CYS A 64 3.10 25.53 -2.04
C CYS A 64 3.26 25.41 -3.56
N PHE A 65 2.70 24.36 -4.10
CA PHE A 65 2.71 24.09 -5.51
C PHE A 65 1.32 24.43 -6.05
N ASP A 66 1.22 25.35 -7.01
CA ASP A 66 0.03 25.46 -7.85
C ASP A 66 0.22 24.46 -8.97
N ILE A 67 -0.22 23.25 -8.69
CA ILE A 67 -0.26 22.19 -9.68
C ILE A 67 -1.70 22.06 -10.08
N ASP A 68 -1.97 22.12 -11.39
CA ASP A 68 -3.18 21.52 -11.92
C ASP A 68 -3.16 20.04 -11.55
N SER A 69 -3.88 19.72 -10.47
CA SER A 69 -3.67 18.54 -9.61
C SER A 69 -3.86 17.20 -10.32
N SER A 70 -4.35 17.20 -11.56
CA SER A 70 -4.60 16.00 -12.33
C SER A 70 -3.32 15.40 -12.95
N VAL A 71 -2.31 16.22 -13.25
CA VAL A 71 -1.17 15.80 -14.09
C VAL A 71 0.13 15.65 -13.30
N ILE A 72 0.36 16.50 -12.31
CA ILE A 72 1.59 16.47 -11.53
C ILE A 72 1.23 16.16 -10.07
N SER A 73 2.06 15.35 -9.43
CA SER A 73 1.99 15.06 -8.01
C SER A 73 3.39 15.07 -7.41
N ILE A 74 3.47 15.10 -6.08
CA ILE A 74 4.75 15.00 -5.36
C ILE A 74 4.68 13.74 -4.52
N ASN A 75 5.64 12.85 -4.70
CA ASN A 75 5.69 11.60 -3.93
C ASN A 75 6.21 11.85 -2.51
N LYS A 76 6.17 10.80 -1.67
CA LYS A 76 6.63 10.86 -0.27
C LYS A 76 8.11 11.24 -0.07
N ASN A 77 8.91 11.17 -1.14
CA ASN A 77 10.33 11.55 -1.13
C ASN A 77 10.55 12.99 -1.63
N GLY A 78 9.47 13.74 -1.87
CA GLY A 78 9.57 15.12 -2.37
C GLY A 78 9.87 15.24 -3.86
N GLN A 79 9.79 14.15 -4.62
CA GLN A 79 10.08 14.13 -6.05
C GLN A 79 8.81 14.41 -6.85
N LEU A 80 8.97 15.11 -7.97
CA LEU A 80 7.87 15.42 -8.86
C LEU A 80 7.53 14.18 -9.70
N VAL A 81 6.26 13.79 -9.72
CA VAL A 81 5.73 12.66 -10.49
C VAL A 81 4.71 13.19 -11.46
N ILE A 82 4.95 13.00 -12.76
CA ILE A 82 4.04 13.38 -13.82
C ILE A 82 3.16 12.17 -14.15
N ASN A 83 1.90 12.25 -13.73
CA ASN A 83 0.87 11.28 -14.08
C ASN A 83 0.43 11.56 -15.53
N GLN A 84 1.00 10.82 -16.47
CA GLN A 84 0.53 10.88 -17.86
C GLN A 84 -0.90 10.35 -17.92
N SER A 85 -1.88 11.26 -17.96
CA SER A 85 -3.24 10.92 -18.35
C SER A 85 -3.67 11.85 -19.49
N SER A 86 -4.10 11.22 -20.59
CA SER A 86 -4.87 11.62 -21.79
C SER A 86 -4.99 13.08 -22.26
N ASN A 87 -4.90 14.09 -21.41
CA ASN A 87 -5.34 15.45 -21.74
C ASN A 87 -4.28 16.28 -22.49
N TYR A 88 -3.07 15.72 -22.71
CA TYR A 88 -1.91 16.47 -23.24
C TYR A 88 -1.28 15.85 -24.48
N TYR A 89 -2.05 15.14 -25.31
CA TYR A 89 -1.53 14.66 -26.59
C TYR A 89 -0.90 15.78 -27.44
N ASP A 90 -1.53 16.96 -27.43
CA ASP A 90 -1.09 18.12 -28.22
C ASP A 90 -0.13 19.08 -27.51
N SER A 91 0.19 18.85 -26.23
CA SER A 91 1.13 19.72 -25.50
C SER A 91 2.13 18.91 -24.69
N ILE A 92 3.39 18.93 -25.13
CA ILE A 92 4.50 18.42 -24.32
C ILE A 92 4.92 19.39 -23.21
N ASN A 93 4.38 20.61 -23.19
CA ASN A 93 4.72 21.62 -22.20
C ASN A 93 3.63 21.67 -21.15
N ILE A 94 3.96 21.27 -19.92
CA ILE A 94 3.05 21.38 -18.78
C ILE A 94 3.39 22.66 -18.01
N PRO A 95 2.45 23.60 -17.85
CA PRO A 95 2.67 24.76 -16.99
C PRO A 95 2.86 24.31 -15.54
N PHE A 96 3.89 24.84 -14.91
CA PHE A 96 4.25 24.50 -13.54
C PHE A 96 4.56 25.77 -12.75
N LYS A 97 3.82 25.98 -11.66
CA LYS A 97 3.91 27.16 -10.81
C LYS A 97 4.24 26.76 -9.38
N ILE A 98 5.32 27.33 -8.84
CA ILE A 98 5.68 27.22 -7.43
C ILE A 98 5.58 28.59 -6.79
N PHE A 99 5.06 28.68 -5.58
CA PHE A 99 5.04 29.90 -4.79
C PHE A 99 5.33 29.63 -3.32
N LEU A 100 5.76 30.65 -2.58
CA LEU A 100 5.96 30.53 -1.15
C LEU A 100 4.62 30.52 -0.40
N LYS A 101 4.46 29.60 0.54
CA LYS A 101 3.24 29.42 1.34
C LYS A 101 2.85 30.68 2.09
N GLU A 102 3.82 31.36 2.69
CA GLU A 102 3.61 32.59 3.47
C GLU A 102 3.51 33.84 2.61
N ASN A 103 4.02 33.82 1.36
CA ASN A 103 3.96 34.96 0.45
C ASN A 103 3.82 34.53 -1.02
N ARG A 104 2.59 34.49 -1.52
CA ARG A 104 2.27 34.07 -2.89
C ARG A 104 2.74 35.05 -3.98
N SER A 105 3.08 36.29 -3.63
CA SER A 105 3.65 37.25 -4.60
C SER A 105 5.05 36.84 -5.06
N VAL A 106 5.71 35.97 -4.29
CA VAL A 106 6.99 35.37 -4.66
C VAL A 106 6.69 34.00 -5.25
N PHE A 107 6.78 33.92 -6.58
CA PHE A 107 6.51 32.71 -7.34
C PHE A 107 7.52 32.51 -8.47
N CYS A 108 7.53 31.30 -9.02
CA CYS A 108 8.24 30.96 -10.23
C CYS A 108 7.26 30.20 -11.13
N ASP A 109 7.05 30.73 -12.34
CA ASP A 109 6.35 30.04 -13.41
C ASP A 109 7.38 29.43 -14.34
N THR A 110 7.19 28.17 -14.71
CA THR A 110 8.03 27.46 -15.67
C THR A 110 7.20 26.48 -16.49
N MET A 111 7.78 25.98 -17.57
CA MET A 111 7.17 24.96 -18.42
C MET A 111 8.00 23.69 -18.30
N LEU A 112 7.35 22.59 -17.97
CA LEU A 112 7.96 21.26 -18.00
C LEU A 112 7.78 20.68 -19.40
N THR A 113 8.88 20.52 -20.13
CA THR A 113 8.89 19.87 -21.44
C THR A 113 9.07 18.36 -21.27
N LEU A 114 8.04 17.59 -21.61
CA LEU A 114 8.05 16.14 -21.59
C LEU A 114 8.87 15.57 -22.75
N ASN A 115 9.79 14.63 -22.47
CA ASN A 115 10.57 13.96 -23.51
C ASN A 115 10.20 12.49 -23.74
N TYR A 116 9.34 11.91 -22.90
CA TYR A 116 8.90 10.51 -23.01
C TYR A 116 9.99 9.44 -22.89
N LYS A 117 11.20 9.77 -22.42
CA LYS A 117 12.36 8.87 -22.40
C LYS A 117 12.50 8.00 -21.14
N GLY A 118 11.52 8.00 -20.23
CA GLY A 118 11.53 7.16 -19.04
C GLY A 118 10.65 5.92 -19.21
N ASN A 119 11.05 4.83 -18.52
CA ASN A 119 10.27 3.59 -18.50
C ASN A 119 8.83 3.85 -18.07
N LEU A 120 7.89 3.28 -18.82
CA LEU A 120 6.47 3.42 -18.58
C LEU A 120 5.94 2.19 -17.84
N TYR A 121 5.38 2.41 -16.65
CA TYR A 121 4.78 1.37 -15.82
C TYR A 121 3.27 1.58 -15.78
N ILE A 122 2.53 0.61 -16.30
CA ILE A 122 1.07 0.66 -16.40
C ILE A 122 0.51 -0.50 -15.57
N ASP A 123 -0.10 -0.16 -14.44
CA ASP A 123 -0.64 -1.14 -13.50
C ASP A 123 -2.16 -1.20 -13.54
N TYR A 124 -2.67 -2.35 -13.97
CA TYR A 124 -4.08 -2.72 -13.98
C TYR A 124 -4.32 -3.98 -13.12
N SER A 125 -3.43 -4.25 -12.17
CA SER A 125 -3.58 -5.35 -11.23
C SER A 125 -4.74 -5.14 -10.26
N GLY A 126 -5.21 -6.24 -9.68
CA GLY A 126 -6.18 -6.24 -8.61
C GLY A 126 -5.60 -5.71 -7.30
N GLU A 127 -6.48 -5.10 -6.52
CA GLU A 127 -6.19 -4.65 -5.16
C GLU A 127 -5.99 -5.84 -4.21
N LYS A 128 -5.04 -5.66 -3.30
CA LYS A 128 -4.79 -6.60 -2.20
C LYS A 128 -5.93 -6.57 -1.18
N GLY A 129 -6.33 -7.75 -0.73
CA GLY A 129 -7.27 -7.93 0.37
C GLY A 129 -6.74 -7.40 1.69
N LEU A 130 -7.61 -6.76 2.47
CA LEU A 130 -7.27 -6.26 3.80
C LEU A 130 -7.06 -7.43 4.78
N ASN A 131 -6.08 -7.28 5.66
CA ASN A 131 -5.89 -8.23 6.75
C ASN A 131 -7.05 -8.16 7.75
N GLY A 132 -7.38 -9.30 8.32
CA GLY A 132 -8.28 -9.42 9.44
C GLY A 132 -7.72 -8.77 10.69
N VAL A 133 -8.62 -8.27 11.53
CA VAL A 133 -8.33 -7.63 12.80
C VAL A 133 -8.12 -8.72 13.86
N LYS A 134 -7.10 -8.54 14.69
CA LYS A 134 -6.87 -9.40 15.86
C LYS A 134 -8.04 -9.26 16.83
N GLY A 135 -8.49 -10.37 17.40
CA GLY A 135 -9.46 -10.35 18.49
C GLY A 135 -8.96 -9.47 19.64
N GLU A 136 -9.85 -8.71 20.26
CA GLU A 136 -9.49 -7.87 21.39
C GLU A 136 -9.25 -8.73 22.63
N ASN A 137 -8.15 -8.48 23.34
CA ASN A 137 -7.85 -9.17 24.59
C ASN A 137 -8.86 -8.76 25.66
N ILE A 138 -9.47 -9.76 26.29
CA ILE A 138 -10.36 -9.53 27.42
C ILE A 138 -9.52 -9.36 28.69
N LYS A 139 -9.73 -8.25 29.41
CA LYS A 139 -9.04 -7.96 30.69
C LYS A 139 -9.81 -8.47 31.92
N SER A 140 -10.86 -9.24 31.71
CA SER A 140 -11.77 -9.70 32.77
C SER A 140 -11.21 -10.91 33.52
N GLU A 141 -11.37 -10.90 34.85
CA GLU A 141 -11.04 -12.03 35.75
C GLU A 141 -12.20 -13.06 35.87
N CYS A 142 -13.09 -13.09 34.87
CA CYS A 142 -14.33 -13.87 34.91
C CYS A 142 -14.32 -15.11 33.99
N ALA A 143 -13.15 -15.69 33.69
CA ALA A 143 -13.05 -16.82 32.77
C ALA A 143 -13.70 -16.57 31.39
N GLU A 144 -13.68 -15.33 30.91
CA GLU A 144 -14.35 -14.98 29.67
C GLU A 144 -13.63 -15.55 28.45
N LYS A 145 -14.40 -16.00 27.46
CA LYS A 145 -13.83 -16.50 26.21
C LYS A 145 -13.21 -15.35 25.41
N GLY A 146 -11.96 -15.50 24.98
CA GLY A 146 -11.28 -14.59 24.07
C GLY A 146 -12.05 -14.38 22.77
N ASN A 147 -11.97 -13.16 22.25
CA ASN A 147 -12.59 -12.76 21.01
C ASN A 147 -11.89 -13.44 19.82
N ASN A 148 -12.67 -13.86 18.84
CA ASN A 148 -12.12 -14.40 17.60
C ASN A 148 -11.42 -13.29 16.81
N GLY A 149 -10.38 -13.66 16.05
CA GLY A 149 -9.86 -12.81 15.00
C GLY A 149 -10.82 -12.75 13.81
N SER A 150 -10.87 -11.62 13.11
CA SER A 150 -11.69 -11.52 11.90
C SER A 150 -10.98 -12.17 10.71
N ASN A 151 -11.74 -12.57 9.70
CA ASN A 151 -11.15 -13.07 8.46
C ASN A 151 -10.40 -11.94 7.72
N GLY A 152 -9.40 -12.31 6.92
CA GLY A 152 -8.86 -11.45 5.88
C GLY A 152 -9.80 -11.37 4.70
N LEU A 153 -9.77 -10.25 3.97
CA LEU A 153 -10.53 -10.08 2.74
C LEU A 153 -9.79 -10.72 1.57
N ASN A 154 -10.54 -11.12 0.54
CA ASN A 154 -9.95 -11.62 -0.69
C ASN A 154 -9.22 -10.49 -1.43
N GLY A 155 -8.17 -10.85 -2.16
CA GLY A 155 -7.64 -10.00 -3.21
C GLY A 155 -8.62 -9.96 -4.38
N SER A 156 -8.63 -8.84 -5.09
CA SER A 156 -9.46 -8.69 -6.29
C SER A 156 -8.71 -9.16 -7.53
N ASP A 157 -9.45 -9.51 -8.58
CA ASP A 157 -8.86 -9.99 -9.83
C ASP A 157 -8.16 -8.85 -10.60
N GLY A 158 -7.17 -9.23 -11.40
CA GLY A 158 -6.58 -8.34 -12.39
C GLY A 158 -7.59 -7.91 -13.44
N ASN A 159 -7.43 -6.70 -13.99
CA ASN A 159 -8.37 -6.19 -14.98
C ASN A 159 -8.18 -6.80 -16.36
N ILE A 160 -9.29 -7.03 -17.08
CA ILE A 160 -9.23 -7.37 -18.50
C ILE A 160 -9.08 -6.07 -19.29
N ILE A 161 -7.95 -5.94 -19.99
CA ILE A 161 -7.62 -4.74 -20.76
C ILE A 161 -7.31 -5.08 -22.22
N GLU A 162 -7.69 -4.14 -23.10
CA GLU A 162 -7.22 -4.08 -24.47
C GLU A 162 -6.28 -2.90 -24.62
N VAL A 163 -5.17 -3.14 -25.29
CA VAL A 163 -4.09 -2.20 -25.51
C VAL A 163 -3.94 -2.01 -27.01
N VAL A 164 -4.05 -0.79 -27.47
CA VAL A 164 -3.85 -0.42 -28.87
C VAL A 164 -2.61 0.45 -28.95
N VAL A 165 -1.65 0.04 -29.77
CA VAL A 165 -0.36 0.70 -29.93
C VAL A 165 -0.23 1.26 -31.34
N LYS A 166 0.20 2.52 -31.43
CA LYS A 166 0.49 3.21 -32.69
C LYS A 166 1.75 4.06 -32.55
N VAL A 167 2.40 4.35 -33.67
CA VAL A 167 3.49 5.33 -33.75
C VAL A 167 2.97 6.61 -34.36
N GLU A 168 3.29 7.74 -33.75
CA GLU A 168 2.92 9.06 -34.26
C GLU A 168 4.08 10.03 -34.15
N LYS A 169 4.13 10.96 -35.08
CA LYS A 169 5.14 12.02 -35.06
C LYS A 169 4.73 13.11 -34.11
N ASN A 170 5.46 13.27 -33.01
CA ASN A 170 5.26 14.40 -32.11
C ASN A 170 5.70 15.70 -32.79
N LYS A 171 4.77 16.63 -32.99
CA LYS A 171 5.04 17.88 -33.73
C LYS A 171 6.06 18.78 -33.02
N ILE A 172 6.13 18.73 -31.69
CA ILE A 172 6.96 19.64 -30.90
C ILE A 172 8.38 19.08 -30.74
N LEU A 173 8.51 17.78 -30.46
CA LEU A 173 9.82 17.11 -30.40
C LEU A 173 10.40 16.82 -31.80
N ASN A 174 9.55 16.79 -32.84
CA ASN A 174 9.90 16.33 -34.18
C ASN A 174 10.49 14.91 -34.19
N GLU A 175 10.02 14.07 -33.27
CA GLU A 175 10.42 12.67 -33.07
C GLU A 175 9.19 11.77 -33.11
N ASP A 176 9.40 10.50 -33.47
CA ASP A 176 8.36 9.48 -33.36
C ASP A 176 8.12 9.12 -31.89
N ILE A 177 6.86 9.01 -31.51
CA ILE A 177 6.42 8.60 -30.18
C ILE A 177 5.46 7.42 -30.29
N ILE A 178 5.54 6.51 -29.33
CA ILE A 178 4.59 5.42 -29.18
C ILE A 178 3.38 5.96 -28.41
N CYS A 179 2.20 5.91 -29.03
CA CYS A 179 0.92 6.16 -28.37
C CYS A 179 0.29 4.82 -27.98
N ILE A 180 -0.12 4.73 -26.71
CA ILE A 180 -0.73 3.53 -26.13
C ILE A 180 -2.11 3.89 -25.60
N LYS A 181 -3.15 3.38 -26.24
CA LYS A 181 -4.54 3.48 -25.76
C LYS A 181 -4.90 2.20 -25.02
N ILE A 182 -5.36 2.35 -23.78
CA ILE A 182 -5.78 1.21 -22.97
C ILE A 182 -7.26 1.35 -22.62
N THR A 183 -8.02 0.32 -22.94
CA THR A 183 -9.44 0.21 -22.64
C THR A 183 -9.67 -0.91 -21.63
N LYS A 184 -10.18 -0.54 -20.44
CA LYS A 184 -10.63 -1.51 -19.44
C LYS A 184 -11.98 -2.08 -19.86
N LYS A 185 -12.02 -3.34 -20.29
CA LYS A 185 -13.21 -3.95 -20.93
C LYS A 185 -14.47 -3.93 -20.04
N LYS A 186 -14.31 -4.07 -18.71
CA LYS A 186 -15.45 -4.07 -17.78
C LYS A 186 -16.14 -2.71 -17.65
N THR A 187 -15.37 -1.62 -17.70
CA THR A 187 -15.89 -0.26 -17.42
C THR A 187 -15.88 0.65 -18.65
N ASN A 188 -15.31 0.19 -19.76
CA ASN A 188 -15.01 0.99 -20.95
C ASN A 188 -14.20 2.26 -20.65
N GLN A 189 -13.47 2.28 -19.53
CA GLN A 189 -12.57 3.40 -19.20
C GLN A 189 -11.38 3.36 -20.15
N ILE A 190 -11.14 4.49 -20.82
CA ILE A 190 -10.03 4.68 -21.76
C ILE A 190 -8.96 5.55 -21.09
N LYS A 191 -7.69 5.17 -21.26
CA LYS A 191 -6.53 5.99 -20.91
C LYS A 191 -5.51 5.96 -22.04
N PHE A 192 -4.78 7.05 -22.19
CA PHE A 192 -3.69 7.18 -23.16
C PHE A 192 -2.36 7.40 -22.45
N PHE A 193 -1.31 6.77 -22.97
CA PHE A 193 0.06 6.89 -22.49
C PHE A 193 1.03 7.09 -23.66
N PHE A 194 2.17 7.72 -23.37
CA PHE A 194 3.18 8.05 -24.37
C PHE A 194 4.58 7.60 -23.93
N ALA A 195 5.32 7.03 -24.87
CA ALA A 195 6.69 6.57 -24.66
C ALA A 195 7.56 6.89 -25.87
N ASN A 196 8.83 7.23 -25.62
CA ASN A 196 9.82 7.37 -26.66
C ASN A 196 10.30 5.96 -27.09
N PRO A 197 10.30 5.64 -28.39
CA PRO A 197 10.60 4.30 -28.91
C PRO A 197 12.05 3.86 -28.73
N THR A 198 13.01 4.77 -28.54
CA THR A 198 14.43 4.41 -28.41
C THR A 198 14.88 4.21 -26.98
N ASP A 199 14.26 4.91 -26.03
CA ASP A 199 14.77 5.01 -24.64
C ASP A 199 13.88 4.31 -23.60
N SER A 200 12.67 3.89 -23.96
CA SER A 200 11.66 3.45 -22.98
C SER A 200 11.45 1.94 -22.99
N LYS A 201 11.37 1.36 -21.78
CA LYS A 201 10.71 0.05 -21.58
C LYS A 201 9.28 0.28 -21.14
N ILE A 202 8.35 -0.52 -21.69
CA ILE A 202 6.93 -0.43 -21.37
C ILE A 202 6.52 -1.70 -20.64
N ILE A 203 6.10 -1.57 -19.39
CA ILE A 203 5.68 -2.69 -18.54
C ILE A 203 4.19 -2.54 -18.27
N ILE A 204 3.40 -3.53 -18.69
CA ILE A 204 1.96 -3.57 -18.49
C ILE A 204 1.63 -4.77 -17.61
N ARG A 205 0.96 -4.50 -16.48
CA ARG A 205 0.60 -5.51 -15.48
C ARG A 205 -0.90 -5.65 -15.37
N SER A 206 -1.36 -6.89 -15.26
CA SER A 206 -2.73 -7.17 -14.83
C SER A 206 -2.75 -8.40 -13.93
N ASN A 207 -2.08 -8.27 -12.79
CA ASN A 207 -1.96 -9.36 -11.81
C ASN A 207 -3.21 -9.43 -10.94
N GLY A 208 -3.49 -10.59 -10.36
CA GLY A 208 -4.43 -10.71 -9.26
C GLY A 208 -3.88 -10.10 -7.97
N GLY A 209 -4.74 -9.55 -7.14
CA GLY A 209 -4.37 -9.03 -5.82
C GLY A 209 -4.18 -10.17 -4.82
N ASP A 210 -3.24 -10.03 -3.89
CA ASP A 210 -3.09 -11.00 -2.80
C ASP A 210 -4.28 -10.96 -1.85
N GLY A 211 -4.64 -12.11 -1.28
CA GLY A 211 -5.56 -12.21 -0.16
C GLY A 211 -4.97 -11.61 1.12
N GLY A 212 -5.84 -11.09 1.98
CA GLY A 212 -5.49 -10.61 3.31
C GLY A 212 -5.32 -11.76 4.28
N ASN A 213 -4.39 -11.63 5.23
CA ASN A 213 -4.22 -12.62 6.29
C ASN A 213 -5.39 -12.55 7.28
N GLY A 214 -5.79 -13.68 7.85
CA GLY A 214 -6.74 -13.73 8.95
C GLY A 214 -6.17 -13.14 10.24
N GLY A 215 -7.01 -12.48 11.02
CA GLY A 215 -6.68 -11.97 12.35
C GLY A 215 -6.52 -13.11 13.34
N SER A 216 -5.63 -12.96 14.32
CA SER A 216 -5.50 -13.97 15.39
C SER A 216 -6.63 -13.81 16.42
N GLY A 217 -7.06 -14.91 17.04
CA GLY A 217 -7.90 -14.86 18.23
C GLY A 217 -7.17 -14.23 19.41
N SER A 218 -7.92 -13.71 20.38
CA SER A 218 -7.36 -13.28 21.67
C SER A 218 -7.40 -14.38 22.70
N ASN A 219 -6.57 -14.25 23.73
CA ASN A 219 -6.53 -15.21 24.80
C ASN A 219 -7.80 -15.10 25.66
N GLY A 220 -8.19 -16.22 26.28
CA GLY A 220 -9.24 -16.23 27.28
C GLY A 220 -8.84 -15.51 28.57
N GLY A 221 -9.83 -14.96 29.27
CA GLY A 221 -9.64 -14.33 30.56
C GLY A 221 -9.25 -15.34 31.65
N LYS A 222 -8.50 -14.87 32.65
CA LYS A 222 -8.17 -15.70 33.82
C LYS A 222 -9.45 -16.09 34.56
N GLY A 223 -9.48 -17.30 35.11
CA GLY A 223 -10.60 -17.75 35.93
C GLY A 223 -10.74 -16.94 37.21
N PRO A 224 -11.97 -16.80 37.77
CA PRO A 224 -12.14 -16.06 39.01
C PRO A 224 -11.42 -16.76 40.17
N SER A 225 -10.93 -15.96 41.12
CA SER A 225 -10.44 -16.53 42.37
C SER A 225 -11.62 -17.15 43.15
N SER A 226 -11.47 -18.36 43.66
CA SER A 226 -12.53 -19.04 44.40
C SER A 226 -12.45 -18.72 45.90
N PRO A 227 -13.49 -18.12 46.53
CA PRO A 227 -13.60 -17.99 47.98
C PRO A 227 -14.24 -19.25 48.55
N CYS A 228 -13.51 -20.36 48.63
CA CYS A 228 -14.05 -21.62 49.17
C CYS A 228 -13.22 -22.17 50.32
N ASN A 229 -13.91 -22.55 51.40
CA ASN A 229 -13.34 -22.98 52.69
C ASN A 229 -13.09 -24.49 52.80
N TYR A 230 -13.11 -25.24 51.69
CA TYR A 230 -12.92 -26.69 51.77
C TYR A 230 -11.44 -27.02 51.85
N THR A 231 -11.05 -27.58 53.00
CA THR A 231 -9.69 -28.02 53.29
C THR A 231 -9.66 -29.51 53.57
N THR A 232 -8.63 -30.18 53.08
CA THR A 232 -8.26 -31.54 53.46
C THR A 232 -7.07 -31.44 54.39
N VAL A 233 -6.74 -32.52 55.08
CA VAL A 233 -5.56 -32.60 55.93
C VAL A 233 -4.64 -33.63 55.30
N ASP A 234 -3.39 -33.27 55.01
CA ASP A 234 -2.41 -34.25 54.52
C ASP A 234 -2.03 -35.26 55.61
N SER A 235 -1.23 -36.25 55.22
CA SER A 235 -0.72 -37.28 56.14
C SER A 235 0.11 -36.74 57.31
N TYR A 236 0.50 -35.46 57.29
CA TYR A 236 1.27 -34.79 58.33
C TYR A 236 0.42 -33.87 59.22
N GLY A 237 -0.89 -33.81 59.01
CA GLY A 237 -1.77 -32.93 59.78
C GLY A 237 -1.89 -31.51 59.20
N ASN A 238 -1.31 -31.21 58.04
CA ASN A 238 -1.40 -29.89 57.44
C ASN A 238 -2.70 -29.73 56.66
N THR A 239 -3.41 -28.64 56.93
CA THR A 239 -4.61 -28.24 56.21
C THR A 239 -4.25 -27.75 54.80
N ILE A 240 -4.68 -28.46 53.76
CA ILE A 240 -4.47 -28.12 52.33
C ILE A 240 -5.83 -27.79 51.68
N PRO A 241 -5.99 -26.69 50.93
CA PRO A 241 -7.23 -26.42 50.20
C PRO A 241 -7.54 -27.52 49.15
N ILE A 242 -8.78 -28.04 49.14
CA ILE A 242 -9.19 -29.17 48.28
C ILE A 242 -9.54 -28.73 46.87
N ILE A 243 -9.96 -27.49 46.64
CA ILE A 243 -10.60 -27.11 45.36
C ILE A 243 -9.59 -26.44 44.40
N ASN A 244 -9.70 -26.78 43.13
CA ASN A 244 -8.97 -26.15 42.05
C ASN A 244 -9.45 -24.71 41.84
N GLY A 245 -8.58 -23.81 41.41
CA GLY A 245 -9.00 -22.50 40.91
C GLY A 245 -10.06 -22.64 39.82
N LEU A 246 -10.99 -21.68 39.71
CA LEU A 246 -11.98 -21.72 38.63
C LEU A 246 -11.25 -21.67 37.29
N VAL A 247 -11.76 -22.45 36.34
CA VAL A 247 -11.14 -22.63 35.03
C VAL A 247 -11.13 -21.31 34.27
N GLY A 248 -9.99 -20.96 33.65
CA GLY A 248 -9.91 -19.79 32.78
C GLY A 248 -10.69 -19.96 31.47
N GLY A 249 -11.06 -18.83 30.88
CA GLY A 249 -11.83 -18.79 29.64
C GLY A 249 -11.07 -19.38 28.47
N TYR A 250 -11.79 -19.82 27.46
CA TYR A 250 -11.19 -20.30 26.21
C TYR A 250 -10.59 -19.15 25.42
N GLY A 251 -9.56 -19.40 24.63
CA GLY A 251 -9.12 -18.45 23.61
C GLY A 251 -10.16 -18.29 22.50
N GLY A 252 -9.97 -17.22 21.73
CA GLY A 252 -10.69 -16.97 20.50
C GLY A 252 -10.11 -17.77 19.34
N ASN A 253 -10.93 -18.07 18.34
CA ASN A 253 -10.47 -18.69 17.11
C ASN A 253 -9.70 -17.68 16.24
N GLY A 254 -8.78 -18.17 15.42
CA GLY A 254 -8.19 -17.36 14.36
C GLY A 254 -9.17 -17.18 13.20
N GLY A 255 -9.13 -16.02 12.55
CA GLY A 255 -9.87 -15.76 11.33
C GLY A 255 -9.21 -16.44 10.12
N ASN A 256 -9.98 -16.76 9.09
CA ASN A 256 -9.46 -17.34 7.85
C ASN A 256 -8.68 -16.30 7.03
N GLY A 257 -7.69 -16.74 6.27
CA GLY A 257 -7.07 -15.93 5.23
C GLY A 257 -8.01 -15.76 4.04
N GLY A 258 -7.95 -14.61 3.38
CA GLY A 258 -8.67 -14.36 2.13
C GLY A 258 -7.97 -15.04 0.95
N ASN A 259 -8.72 -15.36 -0.09
CA ASN A 259 -8.17 -15.92 -1.32
C ASN A 259 -7.41 -14.85 -2.12
N GLY A 260 -6.41 -15.26 -2.89
CA GLY A 260 -5.82 -14.42 -3.93
C GLY A 260 -6.78 -14.25 -5.10
N GLY A 261 -6.70 -13.09 -5.77
CA GLY A 261 -7.44 -12.82 -7.00
C GLY A 261 -6.81 -13.51 -8.21
N ASP A 262 -7.62 -13.76 -9.22
CA ASP A 262 -7.15 -14.30 -10.50
C ASP A 262 -6.39 -13.22 -11.28
N CYS A 263 -5.46 -13.63 -12.15
CA CYS A 263 -4.84 -12.68 -13.05
C CYS A 263 -5.85 -12.20 -14.11
N GLY A 264 -5.68 -10.97 -14.57
CA GLY A 264 -6.51 -10.41 -15.62
C GLY A 264 -6.16 -10.97 -17.00
N ASN A 265 -6.44 -10.18 -18.03
CA ASN A 265 -6.05 -10.50 -19.39
C ASN A 265 -5.58 -9.24 -20.11
N ILE A 266 -4.58 -9.40 -20.97
CA ILE A 266 -4.02 -8.33 -21.78
C ILE A 266 -4.10 -8.76 -23.24
N SER A 267 -4.91 -8.04 -24.02
CA SER A 267 -4.93 -8.14 -25.48
C SER A 267 -4.25 -6.90 -26.06
N ILE A 268 -3.14 -7.06 -26.77
CA ILE A 268 -2.41 -5.96 -27.39
C ILE A 268 -2.49 -6.05 -28.91
N ILE A 269 -2.83 -4.93 -29.53
CA ILE A 269 -2.97 -4.77 -30.97
C ILE A 269 -2.00 -3.67 -31.39
N PHE A 270 -1.01 -4.05 -32.18
CA PHE A 270 -0.05 -3.14 -32.77
C PHE A 270 -0.56 -2.68 -34.14
N SER A 271 -0.46 -1.38 -34.43
CA SER A 271 -0.50 -0.91 -35.81
C SER A 271 0.70 -1.48 -36.57
N LYS A 272 0.60 -1.54 -37.90
CA LYS A 272 1.67 -2.05 -38.77
C LYS A 272 3.01 -1.33 -38.54
N GLU A 273 2.97 -0.01 -38.31
CA GLU A 273 4.15 0.81 -38.03
C GLU A 273 4.76 0.52 -36.65
N SER A 274 3.91 0.20 -35.67
CA SER A 274 4.34 -0.04 -34.29
C SER A 274 4.85 -1.47 -34.03
N GLU A 275 4.66 -2.38 -34.98
CA GLU A 275 5.04 -3.79 -34.84
C GLU A 275 6.53 -3.97 -34.53
N ILE A 276 7.39 -3.12 -35.07
CA ILE A 276 8.84 -3.16 -34.81
C ILE A 276 9.20 -2.90 -33.35
N PHE A 277 8.28 -2.32 -32.56
CA PHE A 277 8.49 -1.96 -31.16
C PHE A 277 7.93 -2.99 -30.17
N LYS A 278 7.47 -4.17 -30.64
CA LYS A 278 6.95 -5.25 -29.78
C LYS A 278 7.92 -5.63 -28.65
N THR A 279 9.22 -5.60 -28.91
CA THR A 279 10.26 -5.97 -27.94
C THR A 279 10.43 -4.98 -26.78
N LEU A 280 9.84 -3.78 -26.88
CA LEU A 280 9.83 -2.80 -25.79
C LEU A 280 8.80 -3.15 -24.71
N PHE A 281 7.83 -4.02 -25.03
CA PHE A 281 6.72 -4.37 -24.15
C PHE A 281 7.03 -5.61 -23.31
N SER A 282 6.90 -5.47 -21.99
CA SER A 282 6.90 -6.55 -21.02
C SER A 282 5.51 -6.68 -20.41
N LEU A 283 4.88 -7.82 -20.62
CA LEU A 283 3.53 -8.11 -20.13
C LEU A 283 3.62 -9.03 -18.92
N GLU A 284 3.03 -8.62 -17.80
CA GLU A 284 3.02 -9.40 -16.58
C GLU A 284 1.59 -9.78 -16.19
N LEU A 285 1.37 -11.09 -16.07
CA LEU A 285 0.14 -11.71 -15.59
C LEU A 285 0.53 -12.74 -14.54
N LEU A 286 0.23 -12.44 -13.28
CA LEU A 286 0.47 -13.31 -12.14
C LEU A 286 -0.82 -13.40 -11.32
N ALA A 287 -1.11 -14.59 -10.79
CA ALA A 287 -2.17 -14.74 -9.81
C ALA A 287 -1.77 -14.12 -8.47
N GLY A 288 -2.77 -13.63 -7.72
CA GLY A 288 -2.58 -13.24 -6.33
C GLY A 288 -2.39 -14.44 -5.43
N LYS A 289 -1.66 -14.28 -4.33
CA LYS A 289 -1.47 -15.35 -3.34
C LYS A 289 -2.59 -15.36 -2.30
N GLY A 290 -2.96 -16.54 -1.82
CA GLY A 290 -3.85 -16.70 -0.69
C GLY A 290 -3.23 -16.16 0.60
N GLY A 291 -4.04 -15.50 1.43
CA GLY A 291 -3.65 -15.04 2.75
C GLY A 291 -3.53 -16.20 3.74
N HIS A 292 -2.71 -16.04 4.76
CA HIS A 292 -2.57 -17.04 5.82
C HIS A 292 -3.72 -16.95 6.81
N GLY A 293 -4.17 -18.10 7.32
CA GLY A 293 -5.13 -18.16 8.42
C GLY A 293 -4.51 -17.68 9.74
N GLY A 294 -5.31 -16.97 10.54
CA GLY A 294 -4.94 -16.46 11.84
C GLY A 294 -4.74 -17.58 12.87
N MET A 295 -3.91 -17.30 13.86
CA MET A 295 -3.68 -18.24 14.96
C MET A 295 -4.82 -18.15 15.98
N PRO A 296 -5.20 -19.26 16.62
CA PRO A 296 -6.07 -19.20 17.78
C PRO A 296 -5.38 -18.45 18.93
N GLY A 297 -6.19 -17.82 19.79
CA GLY A 297 -5.73 -17.31 21.07
C GLY A 297 -5.66 -18.45 22.08
N GLU A 298 -4.87 -18.28 23.14
CA GLU A 298 -4.65 -19.30 24.16
C GLU A 298 -5.75 -19.29 25.22
N ARG A 299 -6.01 -20.43 25.86
CA ARG A 299 -6.83 -20.51 27.06
C ARG A 299 -6.28 -19.64 28.18
N GLY A 300 -7.17 -18.94 28.88
CA GLY A 300 -6.85 -18.21 30.10
C GLY A 300 -6.40 -19.12 31.24
N GLU A 301 -5.54 -18.59 32.10
CA GLU A 301 -5.06 -19.29 33.28
C GLU A 301 -6.22 -19.58 34.26
N ARG A 302 -6.07 -20.60 35.10
CA ARG A 302 -6.99 -20.81 36.23
C ARG A 302 -6.88 -19.67 37.24
N GLY A 303 -7.98 -19.41 37.94
CA GLY A 303 -8.02 -18.48 39.07
C GLY A 303 -7.13 -18.92 40.23
N ASP A 304 -6.73 -17.97 41.08
CA ASP A 304 -6.00 -18.29 42.31
C ASP A 304 -6.99 -18.80 43.38
N VAL A 305 -6.49 -19.54 44.36
CA VAL A 305 -7.28 -19.98 45.53
C VAL A 305 -7.00 -19.04 46.70
N ILE A 306 -8.04 -18.50 47.34
CA ILE A 306 -7.88 -17.63 48.52
C ILE A 306 -8.28 -18.42 49.77
N PHE A 307 -7.35 -18.62 50.70
CA PHE A 307 -7.57 -19.33 51.95
C PHE A 307 -6.93 -18.57 53.12
N ASN A 308 -7.70 -18.31 54.19
CA ASN A 308 -7.27 -17.50 55.35
C ASN A 308 -6.60 -16.17 54.96
N ASN A 309 -7.20 -15.42 54.03
CA ASN A 309 -6.66 -14.17 53.47
C ASN A 309 -5.28 -14.28 52.81
N LYS A 310 -4.80 -15.51 52.52
CA LYS A 310 -3.60 -15.76 51.73
C LYS A 310 -3.98 -16.30 50.36
N ARG A 311 -3.31 -15.80 49.33
CA ARG A 311 -3.49 -16.22 47.93
C ARG A 311 -2.52 -17.36 47.63
N TYR A 312 -3.05 -18.48 47.15
CA TYR A 312 -2.30 -19.63 46.70
C TYR A 312 -2.51 -19.78 45.19
N LYS A 313 -1.41 -19.80 44.42
CA LYS A 313 -1.48 -20.18 43.00
C LYS A 313 -1.84 -21.66 42.96
N ASP A 314 -2.87 -22.03 42.20
CA ASP A 314 -3.20 -23.44 42.01
C ASP A 314 -2.07 -24.11 41.23
N THR A 315 -1.15 -24.76 41.95
CA THR A 315 -0.01 -25.49 41.40
C THR A 315 -0.32 -26.96 41.18
N ARG A 316 -1.56 -27.41 41.46
CA ARG A 316 -2.01 -28.77 41.10
C ARG A 316 -2.24 -28.82 39.60
N VAL A 317 -1.12 -28.89 38.89
CA VAL A 317 -0.99 -29.41 37.53
C VAL A 317 -1.51 -30.84 37.57
N PHE A 318 -2.83 -31.02 37.43
CA PHE A 318 -3.32 -32.29 36.94
C PHE A 318 -2.90 -32.37 35.48
N ASP A 319 -1.73 -32.97 35.24
CA ASP A 319 -1.28 -33.55 33.95
C ASP A 319 -2.29 -34.54 33.34
N ARG A 320 -3.41 -34.81 34.02
CA ARG A 320 -4.47 -35.76 33.64
C ARG A 320 -5.87 -35.18 33.52
N VAL A 321 -6.10 -33.88 33.77
CA VAL A 321 -7.30 -33.29 33.15
C VAL A 321 -6.90 -33.19 31.69
N GLU A 322 -7.37 -34.18 30.94
CA GLU A 322 -7.23 -34.34 29.51
C GLU A 322 -6.89 -32.99 28.87
N LYS A 323 -5.88 -32.99 28.00
CA LYS A 323 -5.97 -32.14 26.81
C LYS A 323 -7.28 -32.51 26.08
N VAL A 324 -8.43 -32.19 26.67
CA VAL A 324 -9.63 -31.82 25.95
C VAL A 324 -9.18 -30.52 25.32
N SER A 325 -8.47 -30.68 24.21
CA SER A 325 -8.21 -29.67 23.23
C SER A 325 -9.59 -29.19 22.83
N TYR A 326 -10.12 -28.23 23.58
CA TYR A 326 -11.14 -27.35 23.04
C TYR A 326 -10.41 -26.67 21.90
N TYR A 327 -10.55 -27.26 20.71
CA TYR A 327 -9.79 -26.94 19.51
C TYR A 327 -10.15 -25.51 19.12
N GLU A 328 -9.41 -24.56 19.69
CA GLU A 328 -9.40 -23.21 19.17
C GLU A 328 -8.87 -23.33 17.75
N ASN A 329 -9.73 -23.00 16.80
CA ASN A 329 -9.45 -23.30 15.41
C ASN A 329 -8.50 -22.25 14.86
N LYS A 330 -7.34 -22.70 14.39
CA LYS A 330 -6.55 -21.92 13.45
C LYS A 330 -7.40 -21.65 12.22
N GLY A 331 -7.35 -20.42 11.73
CA GLY A 331 -8.00 -20.09 10.47
C GLY A 331 -7.42 -20.91 9.32
N SER A 332 -8.23 -21.20 8.32
CA SER A 332 -7.74 -21.78 7.07
C SER A 332 -6.94 -20.74 6.28
N ASN A 333 -5.92 -21.19 5.54
CA ASN A 333 -5.30 -20.34 4.53
C ASN A 333 -6.29 -20.13 3.37
N GLY A 334 -6.23 -18.97 2.74
CA GLY A 334 -6.89 -18.74 1.46
C GLY A 334 -6.19 -19.52 0.34
N SER A 335 -6.92 -19.75 -0.76
CA SER A 335 -6.34 -20.31 -1.97
C SER A 335 -5.60 -19.23 -2.76
N ASP A 336 -4.54 -19.61 -3.46
CA ASP A 336 -3.97 -18.77 -4.52
C ASP A 336 -5.00 -18.58 -5.64
N GLY A 337 -4.93 -17.44 -6.32
CA GLY A 337 -5.71 -17.21 -7.53
C GLY A 337 -5.19 -18.07 -8.70
N ASN A 338 -5.92 -18.03 -9.79
CA ASN A 338 -5.58 -18.72 -11.02
C ASN A 338 -4.99 -17.76 -12.05
N CYS A 339 -4.00 -18.23 -12.80
CA CYS A 339 -3.51 -17.51 -13.97
C CYS A 339 -3.22 -18.46 -15.12
N THR A 340 -4.24 -18.71 -15.93
CA THR A 340 -4.16 -19.50 -17.17
C THR A 340 -4.20 -18.63 -18.42
N ASN A 341 -4.43 -17.32 -18.27
CA ASN A 341 -4.49 -16.38 -19.38
C ASN A 341 -3.09 -16.16 -19.96
N ILE A 342 -2.97 -16.28 -21.28
CA ILE A 342 -1.77 -15.91 -22.03
C ILE A 342 -2.07 -14.59 -22.73
N PRO A 343 -1.21 -13.55 -22.62
CA PRO A 343 -1.42 -12.31 -23.32
C PRO A 343 -1.56 -12.55 -24.83
N THR A 344 -2.55 -11.93 -25.46
CA THR A 344 -2.75 -12.04 -26.90
C THR A 344 -2.09 -10.85 -27.59
N ILE A 345 -1.21 -11.12 -28.55
CA ILE A 345 -0.49 -10.09 -29.33
C ILE A 345 -0.87 -10.22 -30.79
N LYS A 346 -1.35 -9.14 -31.41
CA LYS A 346 -1.69 -9.11 -32.84
C LYS A 346 -1.20 -7.82 -33.51
N THR A 347 -1.15 -7.86 -34.84
CA THR A 347 -0.89 -6.68 -35.69
C THR A 347 -2.07 -6.53 -36.63
N GLU A 348 -2.70 -5.36 -36.66
CA GLU A 348 -3.89 -5.10 -37.48
C GLU A 348 -3.83 -3.68 -38.06
N GLU A 349 -4.68 -3.40 -39.04
CA GLU A 349 -4.90 -2.03 -39.52
C GLU A 349 -5.87 -1.32 -38.57
N ILE A 350 -5.38 -0.31 -37.85
CA ILE A 350 -6.10 0.30 -36.74
C ILE A 350 -6.55 1.71 -37.12
N LYS A 351 -7.84 1.99 -36.99
CA LYS A 351 -8.35 3.36 -36.96
C LYS A 351 -8.28 3.87 -35.52
N PHE A 352 -7.44 4.87 -35.31
CA PHE A 352 -7.14 5.41 -33.99
C PHE A 352 -7.81 6.78 -33.86
N ASP A 353 -8.98 6.80 -33.23
CA ASP A 353 -9.69 8.04 -32.91
C ASP A 353 -9.29 8.50 -31.50
N PHE A 354 -8.82 9.75 -31.41
CA PHE A 354 -8.43 10.45 -30.19
C PHE A 354 -9.64 11.05 -29.46
#